data_AF-A0A2T4MWT1-F1
#
_entry.id   AF-A0A2T4MWT1-F1
#
_cell.length_a   1.000
_cell.length_b   1.000
_cell.length_c   1.000
_cell.angle_alpha   90.00
_cell.angle_beta   90.00
_cell.angle_gamma   90.00
#
_symmetry.space_group_name_H-M   'P 1'
#
loop_
_entity.id
_entity.type
_entity.pdbx_description
1 polymer ?
#
loop_
_entity_poly.entity_id
_entity_poly.type
_entity_poly.pdbx_seq_one_letter_code
_entity_poly.pdbx_strand_id
1 'polypeptide(L)'
;MDKMFPNRAGNKPDNDSVLRAELRAAGIPTIQDVLGKGDDYLLEMFREQLSGEVVTGVFGELHGWSFKRAWYYWVAQGPGIDVETAEKLHAEFGKVVRVDGDCSSPSPRERFKGLGCGSYHVDTPEGLKALADVIKSVVERSQAKQASVAQG
;
A
#
# COMPACT_ATOMS: atom_id res chain seq x y z
N MET A 1 8.92 8.87 -17.59
CA MET A 1 9.42 7.64 -16.93
C MET A 1 9.35 7.91 -15.45
N ASP A 2 8.31 7.41 -14.82
CA ASP A 2 8.12 7.58 -13.38
C ASP A 2 9.23 6.83 -12.65
N LYS A 3 9.92 7.57 -11.79
CA LYS A 3 11.12 7.08 -11.11
C LYS A 3 10.70 6.03 -10.08
N MET A 4 11.20 4.81 -10.24
CA MET A 4 11.04 3.74 -9.24
C MET A 4 11.56 4.21 -7.89
N PHE A 5 11.03 3.64 -6.80
CA PHE A 5 11.56 3.96 -5.49
C PHE A 5 13.02 3.49 -5.35
N PRO A 6 13.83 4.18 -4.52
CA PRO A 6 15.22 3.78 -4.27
C PRO A 6 15.29 2.43 -3.53
N ASN A 7 16.32 1.63 -3.79
CA ASN A 7 16.54 0.42 -3.00
C ASN A 7 16.91 0.79 -1.54
N ARG A 8 16.13 0.29 -0.59
CA ARG A 8 16.29 0.54 0.85
C ARG A 8 16.69 -0.69 1.67
N ALA A 9 17.20 -1.75 1.03
CA ALA A 9 17.68 -2.95 1.73
C ALA A 9 18.65 -2.62 2.87
N GLY A 10 18.52 -3.36 3.96
CA GLY A 10 19.36 -3.23 5.15
C GLY A 10 18.99 -2.05 6.03
N ASN A 11 19.90 -1.73 6.95
CA ASN A 11 19.74 -0.68 7.94
C ASN A 11 20.41 0.62 7.47
N LYS A 12 19.70 1.40 6.65
CA LYS A 12 20.18 2.73 6.23
C LYS A 12 19.65 3.78 7.21
N PRO A 13 20.46 4.77 7.59
CA PRO A 13 20.09 5.75 8.61
C PRO A 13 18.89 6.63 8.21
N ASP A 14 18.61 6.76 6.91
CA ASP A 14 17.52 7.58 6.38
C ASP A 14 16.25 6.79 6.00
N ASN A 15 16.21 5.47 6.24
CA ASN A 15 15.07 4.61 5.88
C ASN A 15 13.73 5.18 6.36
N ASP A 16 13.58 5.42 7.67
CA ASP A 16 12.31 5.88 8.24
C ASP A 16 11.88 7.23 7.65
N SER A 17 12.82 8.15 7.45
CA SER A 17 12.52 9.48 6.90
C SER A 17 12.00 9.39 5.46
N VAL A 18 12.60 8.53 4.65
CA VAL A 18 12.25 8.36 3.24
C VAL A 18 10.92 7.63 3.11
N LEU A 19 10.73 6.54 3.85
CA LEU A 19 9.49 5.76 3.82
C LEU A 19 8.29 6.60 4.27
N ARG A 20 8.46 7.40 5.34
CA ARG A 20 7.41 8.32 5.81
C ARG A 20 7.07 9.38 4.76
N ALA A 21 8.06 9.91 4.06
CA ALA A 21 7.85 10.88 2.99
C ALA A 21 7.09 10.24 1.80
N GLU A 22 7.45 9.02 1.40
CA GLU A 22 6.76 8.28 0.32
C GLU A 22 5.29 7.99 0.66
N LEU A 23 5.02 7.49 1.88
CA LEU A 23 3.65 7.25 2.35
C LEU A 23 2.83 8.54 2.42
N ARG A 24 3.40 9.60 3.00
CA ARG A 24 2.76 10.91 3.09
C ARG A 24 2.42 11.47 1.71
N ALA A 25 3.32 11.33 0.73
CA ALA A 25 3.08 11.79 -0.64
C ALA A 25 1.92 11.03 -1.33
N ALA A 26 1.72 9.75 -0.99
CA ALA A 26 0.57 8.97 -1.43
C ALA A 26 -0.71 9.22 -0.59
N GLY A 27 -0.62 10.05 0.46
CA GLY A 27 -1.70 10.29 1.41
C GLY A 27 -2.07 9.04 2.20
N ILE A 28 -1.09 8.20 2.52
CA ILE A 28 -1.23 7.03 3.39
C ILE A 28 -0.67 7.41 4.77
N PRO A 29 -1.48 7.38 5.85
CA PRO A 29 -0.96 7.62 7.19
C PRO A 29 -0.09 6.46 7.65
N THR A 30 0.83 6.75 8.56
CA THR A 30 1.60 5.70 9.25
C THR A 30 0.77 5.08 10.37
N ILE A 31 1.14 3.89 10.83
CA ILE A 31 0.52 3.28 12.02
C ILE A 31 0.64 4.18 13.26
N GLN A 32 1.75 4.91 13.37
CA GLN A 32 1.95 5.92 14.43
C GLN A 32 0.92 7.04 14.34
N ASP A 33 0.65 7.55 13.13
CA ASP A 33 -0.37 8.59 12.89
C ASP A 33 -1.76 8.08 13.29
N VAL A 34 -2.13 6.87 12.87
CA VAL A 34 -3.44 6.27 13.17
C VAL A 34 -3.65 6.08 14.68
N LEU A 35 -2.59 5.69 15.40
CA LEU A 35 -2.63 5.48 16.85
C LEU A 35 -2.42 6.76 17.68
N GLY A 36 -2.14 7.90 17.03
CA GLY A 36 -1.82 9.15 17.72
C GLY A 36 -0.56 9.05 18.59
N LYS A 37 0.44 8.29 18.14
CA LYS A 37 1.70 8.05 18.87
C LYS A 37 2.86 8.80 18.21
N GLY A 38 3.89 9.07 19.01
CA GLY A 38 5.13 9.69 18.50
C GLY A 38 5.90 8.74 17.58
N ASP A 39 6.82 9.32 16.80
CA ASP A 39 7.60 8.59 15.80
C ASP A 39 8.33 7.37 16.38
N ASP A 40 8.81 7.46 17.63
CA ASP A 40 9.53 6.43 18.40
C ASP A 40 8.70 5.17 18.75
N TYR A 41 7.39 5.22 18.55
CA TYR A 41 6.49 4.14 18.92
C TYR A 41 6.69 2.89 18.03
N LEU A 42 6.98 1.75 18.68
CA LEU A 42 7.24 0.43 18.10
C LEU A 42 8.52 0.29 17.26
N LEU A 43 9.38 1.32 17.23
CA LEU A 43 10.61 1.33 16.44
C LEU A 43 11.58 0.20 16.80
N GLU A 44 11.88 0.03 18.09
CA GLU A 44 12.80 -1.03 18.53
C GLU A 44 12.20 -2.42 18.28
N MET A 45 10.90 -2.59 18.54
CA MET A 45 10.19 -3.86 18.37
C MET A 45 10.21 -4.36 16.91
N PHE A 46 10.10 -3.47 15.92
CA PHE A 46 10.07 -3.85 14.51
C PHE A 46 11.44 -3.92 13.84
N ARG A 47 12.43 -3.15 14.31
CA ARG A 47 13.78 -3.13 13.72
C ARG A 47 14.54 -4.45 13.94
N GLU A 48 14.33 -5.12 15.06
CA GLU A 48 15.05 -6.36 15.42
C GLU A 48 14.62 -7.58 14.57
N GLN A 49 13.46 -7.54 13.93
CA GLN A 49 12.86 -8.70 13.24
C GLN A 49 13.18 -8.79 11.74
N LEU A 50 13.93 -7.84 11.16
CA LEU A 50 14.04 -7.66 9.72
C LEU A 50 15.48 -7.82 9.21
N SER A 51 16.06 -9.03 9.30
CA SER A 51 17.34 -9.33 8.66
C SER A 51 17.15 -9.54 7.14
N GLY A 52 17.97 -8.88 6.31
CA GLY A 52 17.95 -9.01 4.83
C GLY A 52 16.94 -8.12 4.09
N GLU A 53 15.93 -7.61 4.79
CA GLU A 53 14.90 -6.69 4.29
C GLU A 53 15.25 -5.22 4.58
N VAL A 54 14.30 -4.30 4.38
CA VAL A 54 14.41 -2.91 4.84
C VAL A 54 14.19 -2.85 6.35
N VAL A 55 15.22 -2.49 7.11
CA VAL A 55 15.08 -2.26 8.55
C VAL A 55 14.42 -0.90 8.75
N THR A 56 13.21 -0.90 9.32
CA THR A 56 12.36 0.28 9.48
C THR A 56 11.34 0.08 10.61
N GLY A 57 10.97 1.17 11.29
CA GLY A 57 9.80 1.21 12.18
C GLY A 57 8.55 1.80 11.51
N VAL A 58 8.65 2.18 10.22
CA VAL A 58 7.60 2.88 9.48
C VAL A 58 6.80 1.91 8.62
N PHE A 59 5.50 1.86 8.91
CA PHE A 59 4.48 1.09 8.18
C PHE A 59 3.30 2.00 7.85
N GLY A 60 2.75 1.86 6.65
CA GLY A 60 1.53 2.57 6.27
C GLY A 60 0.28 1.78 6.66
N GLU A 61 -0.78 2.48 7.00
CA GLU A 61 -2.09 1.92 7.29
C GLU A 61 -3.18 2.74 6.60
N LEU A 62 -4.11 2.11 5.87
CA LEU A 62 -5.22 2.80 5.22
C LEU A 62 -6.44 1.90 5.11
N HIS A 63 -7.49 2.18 5.88
CA HIS A 63 -8.77 1.44 5.82
C HIS A 63 -8.61 -0.09 5.90
N GLY A 64 -7.75 -0.56 6.81
CA GLY A 64 -7.45 -2.00 6.98
C GLY A 64 -6.41 -2.55 6.00
N TRP A 65 -5.87 -1.73 5.10
CA TRP A 65 -4.69 -2.06 4.32
C TRP A 65 -3.42 -1.75 5.10
N SER A 66 -2.44 -2.65 5.01
CA SER A 66 -1.09 -2.46 5.50
C SER A 66 -0.14 -2.23 4.34
N PHE A 67 0.84 -1.34 4.52
CA PHE A 67 1.88 -1.04 3.55
C PHE A 67 3.23 -1.26 4.22
N LYS A 68 3.96 -2.25 3.73
CA LYS A 68 5.30 -2.59 4.21
C LYS A 68 6.31 -2.36 3.11
N ARG A 69 7.43 -1.74 3.45
CA ARG A 69 8.53 -1.56 2.52
C ARG A 69 9.29 -2.88 2.29
N ALA A 70 9.58 -3.19 1.03
CA ALA A 70 10.46 -4.29 0.62
C ALA A 70 11.41 -3.82 -0.47
N TRP A 71 12.72 -3.81 -0.21
CA TRP A 71 13.76 -3.28 -1.09
C TRP A 71 13.39 -1.95 -1.79
N TYR A 72 12.96 -2.02 -3.05
CA TYR A 72 12.63 -0.89 -3.93
C TYR A 72 11.12 -0.75 -4.21
N TYR A 73 10.26 -1.48 -3.51
CA TYR A 73 8.81 -1.45 -3.71
C TYR A 73 8.06 -1.48 -2.37
N TRP A 74 6.76 -1.19 -2.44
CA TRP A 74 5.84 -1.33 -1.32
C TRP A 74 4.98 -2.57 -1.50
N VAL A 75 4.89 -3.40 -0.48
CA VAL A 75 3.93 -4.50 -0.38
C VAL A 75 2.69 -3.97 0.30
N ALA A 76 1.55 -3.99 -0.40
CA ALA A 76 0.26 -3.61 0.12
C ALA A 76 -0.61 -4.87 0.31
N GLN A 77 -1.13 -5.06 1.52
CA GLN A 77 -1.99 -6.20 1.86
C GLN A 77 -3.24 -5.72 2.60
N GLY A 78 -4.42 -6.18 2.20
CA GLY A 78 -5.68 -5.74 2.81
C GLY A 78 -6.91 -6.55 2.38
N PRO A 79 -8.12 -6.04 2.72
CA PRO A 79 -9.38 -6.78 2.58
C PRO A 79 -9.78 -7.16 1.15
N GLY A 80 -9.19 -6.50 0.15
CA GLY A 80 -9.47 -6.74 -1.27
C GLY A 80 -10.22 -5.59 -1.95
N ILE A 81 -9.77 -5.24 -3.15
CA ILE A 81 -10.52 -4.39 -4.10
C ILE A 81 -11.35 -5.30 -5.00
N ASP A 82 -12.61 -4.94 -5.26
CA ASP A 82 -13.46 -5.72 -6.18
C ASP A 82 -12.81 -5.84 -7.57
N VAL A 83 -13.09 -6.96 -8.26
CA VAL A 83 -12.40 -7.28 -9.51
C VAL A 83 -12.58 -6.20 -10.59
N GLU A 84 -13.73 -5.54 -10.68
CA GLU A 84 -13.97 -4.51 -11.72
C GLU A 84 -13.14 -3.25 -11.47
N THR A 85 -13.09 -2.80 -10.22
CA THR A 85 -12.23 -1.68 -9.82
C THR A 85 -10.75 -2.04 -9.97
N ALA A 86 -10.36 -3.25 -9.59
CA ALA A 86 -8.98 -3.72 -9.71
C ALA A 86 -8.51 -3.79 -11.18
N GLU A 87 -9.37 -4.26 -12.10
CA GLU A 87 -9.07 -4.29 -13.55
C GLU A 87 -8.83 -2.89 -14.11
N LYS A 88 -9.59 -1.88 -13.67
CA LYS A 88 -9.37 -0.49 -14.09
C LYS A 88 -8.01 0.04 -13.63
N LEU A 89 -7.66 -0.21 -12.36
CA LEU A 89 -6.35 0.14 -11.81
C LEU A 89 -5.23 -0.59 -12.58
N HIS A 90 -5.42 -1.86 -12.90
CA HIS A 90 -4.45 -2.66 -13.64
C HIS A 90 -4.28 -2.19 -15.09
N ALA A 91 -5.35 -1.80 -15.77
CA ALA A 91 -5.27 -1.30 -17.14
C ALA A 91 -4.37 -0.06 -17.27
N GLU A 92 -4.36 0.80 -16.25
CA GLU A 92 -3.57 2.03 -16.23
C GLU A 92 -2.19 1.84 -15.57
N PHE A 93 -2.13 1.16 -14.43
CA PHE A 93 -0.94 1.07 -13.58
C PHE A 93 -0.38 -0.34 -13.42
N GLY A 94 -0.91 -1.37 -14.09
CA GLY A 94 -0.59 -2.78 -13.85
C GLY A 94 0.90 -3.18 -13.97
N LYS A 95 1.69 -2.38 -14.68
CA LYS A 95 3.16 -2.55 -14.78
C LYS A 95 3.92 -2.14 -13.52
N VAL A 96 3.34 -1.26 -12.71
CA VAL A 96 3.97 -0.67 -11.50
C VAL A 96 3.16 -0.93 -10.23
N VAL A 97 1.89 -1.31 -10.35
CA VAL A 97 1.00 -1.80 -9.28
C VAL A 97 0.69 -3.26 -9.61
N ARG A 98 1.62 -4.13 -9.26
CA ARG A 98 1.64 -5.53 -9.67
C ARG A 98 0.80 -6.37 -8.74
N VAL A 99 -0.13 -7.11 -9.32
CA VAL A 99 -1.05 -7.99 -8.62
C VAL A 99 -0.25 -9.12 -7.98
N ASP A 100 -0.35 -9.25 -6.65
CA ASP A 100 0.34 -10.26 -5.84
C ASP A 100 1.86 -10.34 -6.04
N GLY A 101 2.46 -9.22 -6.45
CA GLY A 101 3.89 -9.16 -6.70
C GLY A 101 4.39 -9.93 -7.92
N ASP A 102 3.49 -10.39 -8.78
CA ASP A 102 3.84 -11.16 -9.97
C ASP A 102 4.42 -10.23 -11.05
N CYS A 103 5.69 -10.46 -11.41
CA CYS A 103 6.39 -9.70 -12.43
C CYS A 103 5.80 -9.90 -13.85
N SER A 104 5.07 -10.99 -14.08
CA SER A 104 4.35 -11.21 -15.35
C SER A 104 3.12 -10.31 -15.48
N SER A 105 2.73 -9.60 -14.40
CA SER A 105 1.61 -8.66 -14.36
C SER A 105 0.31 -9.28 -14.89
N PRO A 106 -0.14 -10.44 -14.34
CA PRO A 106 -1.41 -11.02 -14.74
C PRO A 106 -2.56 -10.07 -14.40
N SER A 107 -3.67 -10.17 -15.14
CA SER A 107 -4.85 -9.40 -14.79
C SER A 107 -5.38 -9.81 -13.40
N PRO A 108 -5.97 -8.87 -12.65
CA PRO A 108 -6.66 -9.14 -11.39
C PRO A 108 -7.61 -10.34 -11.47
N ARG A 109 -8.40 -10.44 -12.53
CA ARG A 109 -9.35 -11.54 -12.76
C ARG A 109 -8.65 -12.89 -12.94
N GLU A 110 -7.55 -12.93 -13.69
CA GLU A 110 -6.78 -14.16 -13.88
C GLU A 110 -6.15 -14.65 -12.58
N ARG A 111 -5.58 -13.73 -11.79
CA ARG A 111 -4.89 -14.05 -10.53
C ARG A 111 -5.85 -14.42 -9.41
N PHE A 112 -6.88 -13.60 -9.16
CA PHE A 112 -7.81 -13.74 -8.03
C PHE A 112 -9.12 -14.46 -8.39
N LYS A 113 -9.27 -15.00 -9.61
CA LYS A 113 -10.43 -15.79 -10.05
C LYS A 113 -11.77 -15.05 -9.93
N GLY A 114 -11.74 -13.73 -10.13
CA GLY A 114 -12.92 -12.87 -10.01
C GLY A 114 -13.25 -12.42 -8.57
N LEU A 115 -12.44 -12.81 -7.58
CA LEU A 115 -12.58 -12.36 -6.19
C LEU A 115 -11.82 -11.04 -5.94
N GLY A 116 -11.94 -10.55 -4.70
CA GLY A 116 -11.26 -9.33 -4.27
C GLY A 116 -9.74 -9.46 -4.30
N CYS A 117 -9.09 -8.46 -4.87
CA CYS A 117 -7.63 -8.39 -5.01
C CYS A 117 -7.03 -7.72 -3.78
N GLY A 118 -6.46 -8.52 -2.88
CA GLY A 118 -5.98 -8.09 -1.56
C GLY A 118 -4.47 -7.91 -1.43
N SER A 119 -3.69 -8.12 -2.50
CA SER A 119 -2.23 -8.14 -2.48
C SER A 119 -1.66 -7.40 -3.69
N TYR A 120 -0.80 -6.41 -3.47
CA TYR A 120 -0.12 -5.65 -4.52
C TYR A 120 1.33 -5.37 -4.15
N HIS A 121 2.24 -5.40 -5.14
CA HIS A 121 3.58 -4.83 -5.02
C HIS A 121 3.66 -3.58 -5.89
N VAL A 122 4.14 -2.49 -5.31
CA VAL A 122 4.08 -1.16 -5.92
C VAL A 122 5.47 -0.56 -6.07
N ASP A 123 5.89 -0.34 -7.30
CA ASP A 123 7.28 -0.03 -7.63
C ASP A 123 7.56 1.48 -7.77
N THR A 124 6.52 2.31 -7.90
CA THR A 124 6.65 3.77 -8.13
C THR A 124 5.80 4.62 -7.17
N PRO A 125 6.20 5.88 -6.89
CA PRO A 125 5.38 6.82 -6.11
C PRO A 125 3.99 7.05 -6.69
N GLU A 126 3.90 7.16 -8.02
CA GLU A 126 2.64 7.34 -8.73
C GLU A 126 1.71 6.14 -8.56
N GLY A 127 2.23 4.92 -8.72
CA GLY A 127 1.46 3.70 -8.50
C GLY A 127 0.98 3.58 -7.05
N LEU A 128 1.79 4.02 -6.08
CA LEU A 128 1.41 3.99 -4.66
C LEU A 128 0.27 4.95 -4.38
N LYS A 129 0.33 6.15 -4.95
CA LYS A 129 -0.76 7.12 -4.89
C LYS A 129 -2.01 6.59 -5.57
N ALA A 130 -1.90 6.03 -6.77
CA ALA A 130 -3.03 5.48 -7.52
C ALA A 130 -3.75 4.37 -6.74
N LEU A 131 -3.00 3.44 -6.15
CA LEU A 131 -3.58 2.41 -5.29
C LEU A 131 -4.28 3.02 -4.06
N ALA A 132 -3.65 3.98 -3.38
CA ALA A 132 -4.24 4.65 -2.22
C ALA A 132 -5.54 5.39 -2.56
N ASP A 133 -5.57 6.12 -3.69
CA ASP A 133 -6.75 6.83 -4.17
C ASP A 133 -7.89 5.86 -4.50
N VAL A 134 -7.58 4.73 -5.14
CA VAL A 134 -8.58 3.68 -5.41
C VAL A 134 -9.17 3.13 -4.12
N ILE A 135 -8.33 2.82 -3.12
CA ILE A 135 -8.79 2.32 -1.81
C ILE A 135 -9.74 3.34 -1.15
N LYS A 136 -9.36 4.63 -1.11
CA LYS A 136 -10.20 5.70 -0.56
C LYS A 136 -11.53 5.79 -1.30
N SER A 137 -11.51 5.79 -2.63
CA SER A 137 -12.71 5.86 -3.45
C SER A 137 -13.65 4.68 -3.22
N VAL A 138 -13.14 3.46 -3.05
CA VAL A 138 -13.95 2.27 -2.70
C VAL A 138 -14.65 2.46 -1.36
N VAL A 139 -13.92 2.95 -0.35
CA VAL A 139 -14.44 3.14 1.00
C VAL A 139 -15.49 4.26 1.03
N GLU A 140 -15.24 5.39 0.36
CA GLU A 140 -16.19 6.50 0.25
C GLU A 140 -17.52 6.05 -0.38
N ARG A 141 -17.47 5.27 -1.48
CA ARG A 141 -18.68 4.71 -2.10
C ARG A 141 -19.45 3.79 -1.15
N SER A 142 -18.72 2.98 -0.36
CA SER A 142 -19.33 2.08 0.63
C SER A 142 -20.03 2.86 1.75
N GLN A 143 -19.37 3.88 2.31
CA GLN A 143 -19.93 4.73 3.36
C GLN A 143 -21.15 5.53 2.88
N ALA A 144 -21.09 6.09 1.67
CA ALA A 144 -22.23 6.79 1.07
C ALA A 144 -23.45 5.87 0.91
N LYS A 145 -23.24 4.62 0.50
CA LYS A 145 -24.30 3.61 0.39
C LYS A 145 -24.90 3.28 1.76
N GLN A 146 -24.06 3.10 2.80
CA GLN A 146 -24.53 2.85 4.17
C GLN A 146 -25.38 4.03 4.69
N ALA A 147 -24.94 5.26 4.47
CA ALA A 147 -25.68 6.46 4.87
C ALA A 147 -27.05 6.56 4.18
N SER A 148 -27.14 6.23 2.89
CA SER A 148 -28.44 6.23 2.17
C SER A 148 -29.42 5.17 2.67
N VAL A 149 -28.93 4.03 3.15
CA VAL A 149 -29.78 2.95 3.69
C VAL A 149 -30.26 3.29 5.10
N ALA A 150 -29.49 4.02 5.89
CA ALA A 150 -29.88 4.44 7.24
C ALA A 150 -30.96 5.56 7.25
N GLN A 151 -31.27 6.17 6.11
CA GLN A 151 -32.24 7.26 5.97
C GLN A 151 -33.58 6.83 5.33
N GLY A 152 -33.71 5.57 4.91
CA GLY A 152 -34.94 4.99 4.30
C GLY A 152 -35.53 3.87 5.14
#